data_AF-A0A956RFN8-F1
#
_entry.id   AF-A0A956RFN8-F1
#
_cell.length_a   1.000
_cell.length_b   1.000
_cell.length_c   1.000
_cell.angle_alpha   90.00
_cell.angle_beta   90.00
_cell.angle_gamma   90.00
#
_symmetry.space_group_name_H-M   'P 1'
#
loop_
_entity.id
_entity.type
_entity.pdbx_description
1 polymer ?
#
loop_
_entity_poly.entity_id
_entity_poly.type
_entity_poly.pdbx_seq_one_letter_code
_entity_poly.pdbx_strand_id
1 'polypeptide(L)'
;MHRGVSSSLLALSLGLGSPALGACVPRSSSSGTRPPRQPAPASARASVRAPKILSAQLARPGPLRGGPETGYTVEYRVYVVFDLELAPASLWPDRFIVMLENGARAEPARASLAPANERDEQRTVALDIIARVTPPDEPPAAAPDPNGAPPDADASSEATPPQGGDPSSSPAWAAALAETVPRAITLAGVLHGASGEIIEELSSSITPADQPVGLAAAVQLPADATRCQGAAQVIRTYWTTPVTTTRPQRAELLAAFSLTTQTGQRLHPARLDDVVEPAPPQPETDAPESLVRAYLHGRGAPPDNVIDLCLAEATPAIQLEVAAGVLAGDGVAANPPISSAILLRPAPAPARPVAANSP
;
A
#
# COMPACT_ATOMS: atom_id res chain seq x y z
N MET A 1 19.34 47.40 -22.87
CA MET A 1 20.24 47.81 -21.77
C MET A 1 20.21 46.68 -20.73
N HIS A 2 21.02 45.64 -20.95
CA HIS A 2 22.32 45.38 -20.30
C HIS A 2 22.28 44.86 -18.86
N ARG A 3 22.72 43.59 -18.74
CA ARG A 3 23.38 42.90 -17.62
C ARG A 3 22.48 42.50 -16.43
N GLY A 4 22.68 41.33 -15.79
CA GLY A 4 23.82 40.44 -15.84
C GLY A 4 23.51 39.04 -15.31
N VAL A 5 24.24 38.09 -15.90
CA VAL A 5 24.38 36.68 -15.54
C VAL A 5 25.30 36.60 -14.31
N SER A 6 24.97 35.75 -13.33
CA SER A 6 25.92 35.31 -12.31
C SER A 6 26.01 33.79 -12.32
N SER A 7 27.09 33.32 -12.94
CA SER A 7 27.56 31.94 -12.89
C SER A 7 28.35 31.74 -11.61
N SER A 8 27.98 30.77 -10.77
CA SER A 8 28.81 30.31 -9.67
C SER A 8 29.56 29.04 -10.10
N LEU A 9 30.88 29.17 -10.20
CA LEU A 9 31.83 28.07 -10.35
C LEU A 9 32.09 27.46 -8.97
N LEU A 10 31.80 26.18 -8.80
CA LEU A 10 32.17 25.41 -7.61
C LEU A 10 33.43 24.60 -7.95
N ALA A 11 34.53 24.98 -7.29
CA ALA A 11 35.83 24.35 -7.43
C ALA A 11 35.87 23.01 -6.66
N LEU A 12 36.18 21.93 -7.36
CA LEU A 12 36.55 20.64 -6.76
C LEU A 12 38.04 20.68 -6.36
N SER A 13 38.32 20.64 -5.07
CA SER A 13 39.66 20.40 -4.53
C SER A 13 39.85 18.89 -4.30
N LEU A 14 40.70 18.27 -5.12
CA LEU A 14 41.26 16.94 -4.91
C LEU A 14 42.37 17.01 -3.86
N GLY A 15 42.09 16.48 -2.66
CA GLY A 15 43.09 16.29 -1.60
C GLY A 15 43.66 14.87 -1.63
N LEU A 16 44.86 14.71 -2.19
CA LEU A 16 45.73 13.56 -1.97
C LEU A 16 46.43 13.72 -0.61
N GLY A 17 46.25 12.76 0.30
CA GLY A 17 46.89 12.72 1.62
C GLY A 17 47.47 11.33 1.92
N SER A 18 48.78 11.32 2.17
CA SER A 18 49.70 10.19 2.23
C SER A 18 49.51 9.19 3.40
N PRO A 19 50.03 7.95 3.26
CA PRO A 19 50.10 6.97 4.34
C PRO A 19 51.28 7.28 5.28
N ALA A 20 51.00 7.47 6.58
CA ALA A 20 52.02 7.57 7.61
C ALA A 20 52.29 6.17 8.22
N LEU A 21 53.56 5.79 8.14
CA LEU A 21 54.15 4.57 8.68
C LEU A 21 54.22 4.60 10.22
N GLY A 22 53.91 3.44 10.81
CA GLY A 22 54.66 2.79 11.88
C GLY A 22 55.15 3.61 13.07
N ALA A 23 54.42 3.52 14.18
CA ALA A 23 55.00 3.62 15.52
C ALA A 23 54.58 2.39 16.34
N CYS A 24 55.53 1.46 16.56
CA CYS A 24 55.38 0.39 17.53
C CYS A 24 55.55 0.99 18.93
N VAL A 25 54.45 1.15 19.66
CA VAL A 25 54.49 1.54 21.08
C VAL A 25 54.57 0.27 21.93
N PRO A 26 55.55 0.15 22.85
CA PRO A 26 55.62 -0.97 23.77
C PRO A 26 54.41 -0.93 24.73
N ARG A 27 53.62 -2.00 24.68
CA ARG A 27 52.43 -2.19 25.52
C ARG A 27 52.88 -2.59 26.93
N SER A 28 52.95 -1.61 27.84
CA SER A 28 53.11 -1.87 29.27
C SER A 28 51.92 -2.68 29.79
N SER A 29 52.18 -3.91 30.20
CA SER A 29 51.25 -4.79 30.91
C SER A 29 51.07 -4.27 32.34
N SER A 30 50.17 -3.29 32.51
CA SER A 30 49.62 -3.00 33.82
C SER A 30 48.66 -4.12 34.21
N SER A 31 49.00 -4.85 35.27
CA SER A 31 48.09 -5.70 36.03
C SER A 31 47.04 -4.81 36.71
N GLY A 32 46.11 -4.30 35.91
CA GLY A 32 44.98 -3.50 36.34
C GLY A 32 43.91 -4.41 36.93
N THR A 33 43.56 -4.13 38.18
CA THR A 33 42.41 -4.64 38.91
C THR A 33 41.19 -4.67 37.98
N ARG A 34 40.66 -5.86 37.68
CA ARG A 34 39.47 -6.05 36.83
C ARG A 34 38.33 -5.21 37.44
N PRO A 35 37.83 -4.16 36.77
CA PRO A 35 36.70 -3.41 37.29
C PRO A 35 35.53 -4.39 37.48
N PRO A 36 34.70 -4.20 38.52
CA PRO A 36 33.56 -5.06 38.76
C PRO A 36 32.75 -5.15 37.46
N ARG A 37 32.48 -6.39 37.04
CA ARG A 37 31.73 -6.70 35.82
C ARG A 37 30.39 -5.98 35.91
N GLN A 38 30.30 -4.82 35.26
CA GLN A 38 29.06 -4.06 35.17
C GLN A 38 28.04 -5.04 34.59
N PRO A 39 26.94 -5.36 35.30
CA PRO A 39 25.94 -6.26 34.78
C PRO A 39 25.53 -5.70 33.43
N ALA A 40 25.64 -6.52 32.38
CA ALA A 40 25.18 -6.13 31.05
C ALA A 40 23.78 -5.53 31.26
N PRO A 41 23.54 -4.28 30.84
CA PRO A 41 22.22 -3.69 31.00
C PRO A 41 21.27 -4.71 30.41
N ALA A 42 20.33 -5.20 31.24
CA ALA A 42 19.33 -6.14 30.80
C ALA A 42 18.72 -5.49 29.57
N SER A 43 19.07 -5.96 28.38
CA SER A 43 18.48 -5.49 27.14
C SER A 43 17.02 -5.80 27.34
N ALA A 44 16.25 -4.76 27.68
CA ALA A 44 14.82 -4.82 27.70
C ALA A 44 14.49 -5.28 26.29
N ARG A 45 14.22 -6.59 26.15
CA ARG A 45 13.68 -7.16 24.93
C ARG A 45 12.34 -6.45 24.84
N ALA A 46 12.31 -5.35 24.08
CA ALA A 46 11.08 -4.70 23.72
C ALA A 46 10.19 -5.86 23.24
N SER A 47 9.03 -6.02 23.87
CA SER A 47 8.11 -7.09 23.49
C SER A 47 7.80 -6.85 22.02
N VAL A 48 8.43 -7.61 21.14
CA VAL A 48 8.26 -7.47 19.70
C VAL A 48 6.85 -7.95 19.44
N ARG A 49 5.95 -6.99 19.28
CA ARG A 49 4.56 -7.26 18.96
C ARG A 49 4.54 -8.00 17.62
N ALA A 50 3.83 -9.12 17.57
CA ALA A 50 3.66 -9.88 16.33
C ALA A 50 3.00 -8.98 15.25
N PRO A 51 3.58 -8.91 14.04
CA PRO A 51 3.00 -8.20 12.89
C PRO A 51 1.58 -8.67 12.57
N LYS A 52 0.75 -7.79 12.01
CA LYS A 52 -0.63 -8.10 11.63
C LYS A 52 -1.04 -7.46 10.31
N ILE A 53 -1.89 -8.16 9.56
CA ILE A 53 -2.74 -7.54 8.54
C ILE A 53 -3.91 -6.88 9.26
N LEU A 54 -4.09 -5.58 9.05
CA LEU A 54 -5.18 -4.78 9.61
C LEU A 54 -6.44 -4.87 8.74
N SER A 55 -6.26 -4.89 7.43
CA SER A 55 -7.35 -5.06 6.47
C SER A 55 -6.82 -5.58 5.14
N ALA A 56 -7.65 -6.31 4.43
CA ALA A 56 -7.49 -6.55 3.00
C ALA A 56 -8.80 -6.23 2.30
N GLN A 57 -8.75 -5.49 1.20
CA GLN A 57 -9.93 -4.98 0.51
C GLN A 57 -9.76 -5.11 -0.99
N LEU A 58 -10.78 -5.67 -1.63
CA LEU A 58 -10.89 -5.69 -3.07
C LEU A 58 -11.24 -4.29 -3.55
N ALA A 59 -10.41 -3.72 -4.42
CA ALA A 59 -10.75 -2.53 -5.18
C ALA A 59 -11.75 -2.89 -6.28
N ARG A 60 -12.63 -1.97 -6.67
CA ARG A 60 -13.52 -2.26 -7.81
C ARG A 60 -12.69 -2.52 -9.07
N PRO A 61 -13.05 -3.54 -9.87
CA PRO A 61 -12.47 -3.73 -11.18
C PRO A 61 -12.89 -2.56 -12.06
N GLY A 62 -12.08 -1.50 -12.08
CA GLY A 62 -12.04 -0.60 -13.23
C GLY A 62 -11.19 -1.24 -14.32
N PRO A 63 -11.29 -0.81 -15.59
CA PRO A 63 -10.22 -1.05 -16.53
C PRO A 63 -8.99 -0.30 -15.99
N LEU A 64 -8.28 -0.93 -15.05
CA LEU A 64 -6.88 -0.70 -14.84
C LEU A 64 -6.26 -1.20 -16.13
N ARG A 65 -6.31 -0.36 -17.18
CA ARG A 65 -5.38 -0.47 -18.28
C ARG A 65 -4.04 -0.37 -17.57
N GLY A 66 -3.42 -1.52 -17.33
CA GLY A 66 -1.98 -1.56 -17.19
C GLY A 66 -1.49 -0.64 -18.28
N GLY A 67 -0.75 0.40 -17.91
CA GLY A 67 -0.25 1.35 -18.89
C GLY A 67 0.28 0.54 -20.08
N PRO A 68 0.14 1.03 -21.32
CA PRO A 68 0.46 0.27 -22.54
C PRO A 68 1.83 -0.43 -22.51
N GLU A 69 2.72 0.03 -21.62
CA GLU A 69 4.02 -0.53 -21.28
C GLU A 69 4.03 -1.94 -20.65
N THR A 70 2.94 -2.40 -20.02
CA THR A 70 2.95 -3.65 -19.22
C THR A 70 2.39 -4.87 -19.94
N GLY A 71 1.55 -4.68 -20.97
CA GLY A 71 1.05 -5.77 -21.81
C GLY A 71 0.12 -6.79 -21.13
N TYR A 72 -0.31 -6.56 -19.88
CA TYR A 72 -1.27 -7.40 -19.18
C TYR A 72 -2.49 -6.63 -18.68
N THR A 73 -3.64 -7.30 -18.63
CA THR A 73 -4.88 -6.77 -18.05
C THR A 73 -4.93 -7.19 -16.58
N VAL A 74 -4.98 -6.21 -15.67
CA VAL A 74 -5.25 -6.47 -14.25
C VAL A 74 -6.75 -6.71 -14.10
N GLU A 75 -7.12 -7.87 -13.57
CA GLU A 75 -8.53 -8.20 -13.35
C GLU A 75 -8.99 -7.72 -11.97
N TYR A 76 -8.17 -7.97 -10.94
CA TYR A 76 -8.44 -7.53 -9.59
C TYR A 76 -7.25 -6.79 -9.00
N ARG A 77 -7.53 -5.81 -8.15
CA ARG A 77 -6.55 -5.20 -7.26
C ARG A 77 -6.99 -5.37 -5.82
N VAL A 78 -6.09 -5.85 -4.98
CA VAL A 78 -6.32 -5.99 -3.53
C VAL A 78 -5.38 -5.04 -2.79
N TYR A 79 -5.94 -4.19 -1.93
CA TYR A 79 -5.18 -3.37 -0.99
C TYR A 79 -5.06 -4.08 0.35
N VAL A 80 -3.84 -4.28 0.82
CA VAL A 80 -3.52 -4.95 2.08
C VAL A 80 -2.81 -3.97 3.00
N VAL A 81 -3.39 -3.68 4.16
CA VAL A 81 -2.85 -2.73 5.13
C VAL A 81 -2.21 -3.51 6.28
N PHE A 82 -0.95 -3.23 6.57
CA PHE A 82 -0.18 -3.85 7.66
C PHE A 82 -0.10 -2.93 8.88
N ASP A 83 0.06 -3.52 10.06
CA ASP A 83 0.18 -2.76 11.31
C ASP A 83 1.58 -2.17 11.58
N LEU A 84 2.50 -2.35 10.63
CA LEU A 84 3.86 -1.81 10.61
C LEU A 84 4.26 -1.39 9.18
N GLU A 85 5.29 -0.55 9.07
CA GLU A 85 5.88 -0.16 7.77
C GLU A 85 6.71 -1.30 7.18
N LEU A 86 6.60 -1.51 5.87
CA LEU A 86 7.23 -2.59 5.13
C LEU A 86 8.47 -2.08 4.40
N ALA A 87 9.53 -2.88 4.37
CA ALA A 87 10.68 -2.64 3.51
C ALA A 87 10.31 -2.94 2.04
N PRO A 88 10.39 -1.95 1.12
CA PRO A 88 9.97 -2.14 -0.28
C PRO A 88 10.71 -3.29 -0.98
N ALA A 89 11.97 -3.51 -0.64
CA ALA A 89 12.81 -4.57 -1.22
C ALA A 89 12.33 -6.00 -0.88
N SER A 90 11.46 -6.15 0.13
CA SER A 90 10.88 -7.44 0.51
C SER A 90 9.55 -7.75 -0.20
N LEU A 91 9.00 -6.79 -0.95
CA LEU A 91 7.72 -6.95 -1.65
C LEU A 91 7.91 -7.68 -2.97
N TRP A 92 7.68 -8.99 -2.94
CA TRP A 92 7.66 -9.83 -4.13
C TRP A 92 6.29 -10.49 -4.30
N PRO A 93 5.75 -10.61 -5.53
CA PRO A 93 4.40 -11.14 -5.73
C PRO A 93 4.23 -12.59 -5.25
N ASP A 94 5.27 -13.41 -5.41
CA ASP A 94 5.34 -14.82 -4.98
C ASP A 94 5.25 -15.02 -3.46
N ARG A 95 5.33 -13.94 -2.68
CA ARG A 95 5.13 -13.96 -1.22
C ARG A 95 3.66 -14.01 -0.83
N PHE A 96 2.75 -13.79 -1.78
CA PHE A 96 1.32 -13.69 -1.53
C PHE A 96 0.57 -14.77 -2.30
N ILE A 97 -0.34 -15.43 -1.61
CA ILE A 97 -1.32 -16.32 -2.22
C ILE A 97 -2.70 -15.71 -1.98
N VAL A 98 -3.44 -15.51 -3.06
CA VAL A 98 -4.82 -15.06 -3.00
C VAL A 98 -5.73 -16.26 -3.25
N MET A 99 -6.62 -16.52 -2.30
CA MET A 99 -7.67 -17.53 -2.45
C MET A 99 -8.88 -16.90 -3.12
N LEU A 100 -9.34 -17.52 -4.20
CA LEU A 100 -10.54 -17.13 -4.93
C LEU A 100 -11.78 -17.80 -4.31
N GLU A 101 -12.97 -17.31 -4.68
CA GLU A 101 -14.25 -17.82 -4.18
C GLU A 101 -14.49 -19.30 -4.51
N ASN A 102 -14.05 -19.76 -5.68
CA ASN A 102 -14.10 -21.17 -6.05
C ASN A 102 -13.02 -22.05 -5.37
N GLY A 103 -12.24 -21.49 -4.45
CA GLY A 103 -11.16 -22.19 -3.76
C GLY A 103 -9.86 -22.33 -4.56
N ALA A 104 -9.82 -21.83 -5.81
CA ALA A 104 -8.58 -21.76 -6.57
C ALA A 104 -7.61 -20.76 -5.93
N ARG A 105 -6.33 -20.94 -6.27
CA ARG A 105 -5.24 -20.04 -5.86
C ARG A 105 -4.87 -19.15 -7.03
N ALA A 106 -4.74 -17.86 -6.76
CA ALA A 106 -4.16 -16.89 -7.66
C ALA A 106 -2.88 -16.33 -7.06
N GLU A 107 -1.85 -16.25 -7.88
CA GLU A 107 -0.63 -15.51 -7.56
C GLU A 107 -0.78 -14.09 -8.10
N PRO A 108 -0.51 -13.05 -7.29
CA PRO A 108 -0.43 -11.70 -7.81
C PRO A 108 0.64 -11.62 -8.88
N ALA A 109 0.37 -10.90 -9.96
CA ALA A 109 1.37 -10.59 -10.98
C ALA A 109 2.32 -9.47 -10.51
N ARG A 110 1.83 -8.62 -9.60
CA ARG A 110 2.60 -7.52 -9.02
C ARG A 110 2.23 -7.35 -7.56
N ALA A 111 3.23 -7.07 -6.76
CA ALA A 111 3.09 -6.52 -5.42
C ALA A 111 3.91 -5.23 -5.37
N SER A 112 3.28 -4.14 -4.96
CA SER A 112 3.96 -2.87 -4.74
C SER A 112 3.36 -2.16 -3.56
N LEU A 113 4.08 -1.23 -2.97
CA LEU A 113 3.41 -0.26 -2.10
C LEU A 113 2.31 0.43 -2.92
N ALA A 114 1.14 0.60 -2.30
CA ALA A 114 0.11 1.47 -2.86
C ALA A 114 0.71 2.86 -3.12
N PRO A 115 0.18 3.66 -4.05
CA PRO A 115 0.69 4.99 -4.35
C PRO A 115 0.56 5.87 -3.11
N ALA A 116 1.59 5.77 -2.31
CA ALA A 116 1.96 6.62 -1.22
C ALA A 116 2.57 7.86 -1.86
N ASN A 117 1.91 9.01 -1.76
CA ASN A 117 2.51 10.25 -2.20
C ASN A 117 3.77 10.59 -1.35
N GLU A 118 3.92 9.96 -0.17
CA GLU A 118 4.99 10.20 0.77
C GLU A 118 5.89 8.96 1.02
N ARG A 119 7.17 9.21 1.31
CA ARG A 119 8.17 8.14 1.53
C ARG A 119 7.90 7.27 2.76
N ASP A 120 7.00 7.68 3.65
CA ASP A 120 6.75 7.06 4.96
C ASP A 120 5.38 6.35 5.06
N GLU A 121 4.68 6.20 3.94
CA GLU A 121 3.39 5.52 3.83
C GLU A 121 3.55 4.03 3.44
N GLN A 122 4.57 3.37 3.98
CA GLN A 122 4.98 2.03 3.55
C GLN A 122 4.14 0.89 4.19
N ARG A 123 2.86 1.12 4.51
CA ARG A 123 2.00 0.14 5.21
C ARG A 123 0.98 -0.54 4.31
N THR A 124 0.69 0.04 3.16
CA THR A 124 -0.31 -0.49 2.23
C THR A 124 0.38 -1.14 1.05
N VAL A 125 0.06 -2.39 0.78
CA VAL A 125 0.48 -3.12 -0.42
C VAL A 125 -0.69 -3.19 -1.38
N ALA A 126 -0.48 -2.77 -2.62
CA ALA A 126 -1.35 -3.05 -3.75
C ALA A 126 -0.89 -4.34 -4.44
N LEU A 127 -1.81 -5.29 -4.58
CA LEU A 127 -1.59 -6.55 -5.27
C LEU A 127 -2.42 -6.55 -6.56
N ASP A 128 -1.75 -6.63 -7.71
CA ASP A 128 -2.41 -6.76 -9.00
C ASP A 128 -2.52 -8.24 -9.35
N ILE A 129 -3.76 -8.71 -9.49
CA ILE A 129 -4.07 -10.09 -9.84
C ILE A 129 -4.52 -10.11 -11.29
N ILE A 130 -3.85 -10.93 -12.09
CA ILE A 130 -4.27 -11.24 -13.46
C ILE A 130 -5.04 -12.55 -13.37
N ALA A 131 -6.22 -12.67 -13.99
CA ALA A 131 -6.78 -13.98 -14.32
C ALA A 131 -5.79 -14.70 -15.25
N ARG A 132 -4.84 -15.41 -14.67
CA ARG A 132 -4.34 -16.61 -15.30
C ARG A 132 -5.24 -17.69 -14.77
N VAL A 133 -6.31 -17.98 -15.51
CA VAL A 133 -6.96 -19.28 -15.35
C VAL A 133 -5.93 -20.29 -15.83
N THR A 134 -5.06 -20.74 -14.92
CA THR A 134 -4.40 -22.02 -15.10
C THR A 134 -5.54 -23.03 -15.06
N PRO A 135 -5.88 -23.70 -16.17
CA PRO A 135 -6.92 -24.72 -16.12
C PRO A 135 -6.57 -25.69 -14.98
N PRO A 136 -7.52 -26.02 -14.09
CA PRO A 136 -7.26 -26.94 -12.98
C PRO A 136 -6.65 -28.19 -13.60
N ASP A 137 -5.42 -28.53 -13.17
CA ASP A 137 -4.56 -29.60 -13.69
C ASP A 137 -5.25 -30.38 -14.81
N GLU A 138 -5.00 -30.00 -16.07
CA GLU A 138 -5.44 -30.82 -17.19
C GLU A 138 -4.96 -32.24 -16.86
N PRO A 139 -5.88 -33.21 -16.66
CA PRO A 139 -5.49 -34.54 -16.25
C PRO A 139 -4.44 -34.99 -17.26
N PRO A 140 -3.25 -35.44 -16.80
CA PRO A 140 -2.07 -35.59 -17.65
C PRO A 140 -2.53 -36.28 -18.92
N ALA A 141 -2.40 -35.56 -20.06
CA ALA A 141 -2.92 -36.00 -21.35
C ALA A 141 -2.65 -37.50 -21.45
N ALA A 142 -3.72 -38.30 -21.52
CA ALA A 142 -3.61 -39.74 -21.47
C ALA A 142 -2.47 -40.14 -22.39
N ALA A 143 -1.44 -40.79 -21.84
CA ALA A 143 -0.24 -41.12 -22.58
C ALA A 143 -0.68 -41.71 -23.93
N PRO A 144 -0.16 -41.20 -25.07
CA PRO A 144 -0.63 -41.62 -26.38
C PRO A 144 -0.64 -43.14 -26.41
N ASP A 145 -1.80 -43.74 -26.67
CA ASP A 145 -1.95 -45.19 -26.72
C ASP A 145 -0.87 -45.69 -27.69
N PRO A 146 0.14 -46.44 -27.22
CA PRO A 146 1.21 -46.92 -28.10
C PRO A 146 0.69 -47.85 -29.20
N ASN A 147 -0.59 -48.24 -29.14
CA ASN A 147 -1.26 -49.07 -30.15
C ASN A 147 -2.28 -48.32 -31.01
N GLY A 148 -2.37 -46.98 -30.91
CA GLY A 148 -3.23 -46.17 -31.76
C GLY A 148 -2.76 -46.21 -33.22
N ALA A 149 -3.39 -47.05 -34.03
CA ALA A 149 -3.16 -47.08 -35.48
C ALA A 149 -3.44 -45.70 -36.09
N PRO A 150 -2.63 -45.23 -37.05
CA PRO A 150 -2.87 -43.95 -37.73
C PRO A 150 -4.26 -43.97 -38.39
N PRO A 151 -5.08 -42.93 -38.22
CA PRO A 151 -6.37 -42.86 -38.91
C PRO A 151 -6.12 -42.77 -40.42
N ASP A 152 -6.79 -43.65 -41.17
CA ASP A 152 -6.80 -43.65 -42.62
C ASP A 152 -7.29 -42.28 -43.13
N ALA A 153 -6.44 -41.64 -43.91
CA ALA A 153 -6.68 -40.34 -44.52
C ALA A 153 -7.57 -40.53 -45.76
N ASP A 154 -8.90 -40.56 -45.58
CA ASP A 154 -9.85 -40.37 -46.69
C ASP A 154 -11.26 -40.03 -46.19
N ALA A 155 -11.60 -38.73 -46.17
CA ALA A 155 -12.95 -38.22 -46.36
C ALA A 155 -12.96 -36.68 -46.36
N SER A 156 -12.89 -36.09 -47.56
CA SER A 156 -13.28 -34.71 -47.81
C SER A 156 -14.79 -34.55 -47.54
N SER A 157 -15.15 -34.13 -46.33
CA SER A 157 -16.48 -33.58 -46.04
C SER A 157 -16.41 -32.07 -45.92
N GLU A 158 -17.09 -31.37 -46.83
CA GLU A 158 -17.43 -29.95 -46.75
C GLU A 158 -18.21 -29.69 -45.45
N ALA A 159 -17.48 -29.43 -44.37
CA ALA A 159 -18.06 -28.91 -43.14
C ALA A 159 -18.42 -27.43 -43.37
N THR A 160 -19.72 -27.15 -43.44
CA THR A 160 -20.24 -25.78 -43.40
C THR A 160 -19.69 -25.09 -42.15
N PRO A 161 -19.00 -23.94 -42.26
CA PRO A 161 -18.48 -23.26 -41.09
C PRO A 161 -19.66 -22.91 -40.16
N PRO A 162 -19.60 -23.28 -38.87
CA PRO A 162 -20.65 -22.91 -37.94
C PRO A 162 -20.80 -21.39 -37.97
N GLN A 163 -22.04 -20.92 -38.20
CA GLN A 163 -22.37 -19.50 -38.19
C GLN A 163 -21.83 -18.89 -36.90
N GLY A 164 -20.97 -17.87 -37.06
CA GLY A 164 -20.31 -17.16 -35.97
C GLY A 164 -21.34 -16.50 -35.05
N GLY A 165 -21.76 -17.24 -34.02
CA GLY A 165 -22.35 -16.65 -32.83
C GLY A 165 -21.26 -15.85 -32.14
N ASP A 166 -21.51 -14.57 -31.89
CA ASP A 166 -20.58 -13.69 -31.20
C ASP A 166 -20.21 -14.31 -29.84
N PRO A 167 -18.96 -14.78 -29.64
CA PRO A 167 -18.55 -15.43 -28.39
C PRO A 167 -18.67 -14.50 -27.17
N SER A 168 -18.80 -13.18 -27.39
CA SER A 168 -19.07 -12.18 -26.37
C SER A 168 -20.44 -12.33 -25.69
N SER A 169 -21.40 -13.00 -26.33
CA SER A 169 -22.80 -13.02 -25.88
C SER A 169 -23.20 -14.19 -24.97
N SER A 170 -22.28 -15.11 -24.65
CA SER A 170 -22.61 -16.29 -23.84
C SER A 170 -22.58 -16.00 -22.33
N PRO A 171 -23.69 -16.14 -21.57
CA PRO A 171 -23.71 -15.89 -20.12
C PRO A 171 -22.79 -16.82 -19.31
N ALA A 172 -22.26 -17.89 -19.93
CA ALA A 172 -21.36 -18.84 -19.29
C ALA A 172 -19.99 -18.25 -18.93
N TRP A 173 -19.44 -17.30 -19.70
CA TRP A 173 -18.16 -16.67 -19.35
C TRP A 173 -18.30 -15.72 -18.16
N ALA A 174 -19.43 -15.01 -18.04
CA ALA A 174 -19.72 -14.16 -16.90
C ALA A 174 -19.89 -14.97 -15.59
N ALA A 175 -20.50 -16.16 -15.67
CA ALA A 175 -20.57 -17.09 -14.55
C ALA A 175 -19.18 -17.66 -14.17
N ALA A 176 -18.34 -17.99 -15.16
CA ALA A 176 -16.98 -18.46 -14.91
C ALA A 176 -16.08 -17.39 -14.26
N LEU A 177 -16.31 -16.10 -14.54
CA LEU A 177 -15.62 -14.98 -13.88
C LEU A 177 -16.21 -14.64 -12.49
N ALA A 178 -17.48 -14.94 -12.23
CA ALA A 178 -18.05 -14.74 -10.89
C ALA A 178 -17.41 -15.67 -9.85
N GLU A 179 -16.84 -16.79 -10.28
CA GLU A 179 -16.12 -17.76 -9.45
C GLU A 179 -14.66 -17.37 -9.14
N THR A 180 -14.13 -16.30 -9.77
CA THR A 180 -12.74 -15.87 -9.63
C THR A 180 -12.55 -14.67 -8.70
N VAL A 181 -13.54 -14.32 -7.89
CA VAL A 181 -13.46 -13.18 -6.97
C VAL A 181 -12.50 -13.48 -5.79
N PRO A 182 -11.50 -12.62 -5.52
CA PRO A 182 -10.64 -12.76 -4.34
C PRO A 182 -11.42 -12.73 -3.02
N ARG A 183 -11.18 -13.72 -2.14
CA ARG A 183 -11.87 -13.86 -0.84
C ARG A 183 -10.94 -13.87 0.36
N ALA A 184 -9.72 -14.36 0.21
CA ALA A 184 -8.73 -14.33 1.28
C ALA A 184 -7.33 -14.15 0.72
N ILE A 185 -6.44 -13.65 1.56
CA ILE A 185 -5.02 -13.53 1.27
C ILE A 185 -4.22 -14.24 2.36
N THR A 186 -3.18 -14.95 1.95
CA THR A 186 -2.17 -15.53 2.82
C THR A 186 -0.79 -15.07 2.40
N LEU A 187 0.02 -14.70 3.37
CA LEU A 187 1.43 -14.46 3.19
C LEU A 187 2.18 -15.81 3.23
N ALA A 188 2.64 -16.25 2.06
CA ALA A 188 3.30 -17.54 1.84
C ALA A 188 4.82 -17.48 1.94
N GLY A 189 5.40 -16.28 2.11
CA GLY A 189 6.82 -16.10 2.31
C GLY A 189 7.14 -15.01 3.34
N VAL A 190 8.41 -14.64 3.42
CA VAL A 190 8.88 -13.63 4.38
C VAL A 190 8.79 -12.23 3.77
N LEU A 191 8.14 -11.30 4.48
CA LEU A 191 8.33 -9.87 4.30
C LEU A 191 9.19 -9.31 5.42
N HIS A 192 9.77 -8.14 5.17
CA HIS A 192 10.50 -7.40 6.18
C HIS A 192 9.80 -6.08 6.50
N GLY A 193 9.70 -5.76 7.79
CA GLY A 193 9.38 -4.43 8.25
C GLY A 193 10.50 -3.44 7.91
N ALA A 194 10.19 -2.15 7.83
CA ALA A 194 11.15 -1.09 7.58
C ALA A 194 12.21 -1.00 8.69
N SER A 195 11.91 -1.47 9.90
CA SER A 195 12.88 -1.59 11.01
C SER A 195 13.56 -2.97 11.09
N GLY A 196 13.33 -3.84 10.09
CA GLY A 196 13.96 -5.16 9.97
C GLY A 196 13.18 -6.31 10.61
N GLU A 197 11.97 -6.08 11.12
CA GLU A 197 11.10 -7.13 11.65
C GLU A 197 10.80 -8.18 10.57
N ILE A 198 10.74 -9.45 10.96
CA ILE A 198 10.30 -10.54 10.07
C ILE A 198 8.78 -10.64 10.17
N ILE A 199 8.13 -10.72 9.01
CA ILE A 199 6.68 -10.89 8.89
C ILE A 199 6.45 -12.15 8.05
N GLU A 200 5.76 -13.13 8.61
CA GLU A 200 5.47 -14.39 7.96
C GLU A 200 4.13 -14.95 8.44
N GLU A 201 3.55 -15.88 7.69
CA GLU A 201 2.38 -16.68 8.09
C GLU A 201 1.12 -15.85 8.45
N LEU A 202 0.97 -14.65 7.88
CA LEU A 202 -0.21 -13.82 8.07
C LEU A 202 -1.30 -14.18 7.07
N SER A 203 -2.55 -14.23 7.52
CA SER A 203 -3.71 -14.40 6.66
C SER A 203 -4.83 -13.41 7.01
N SER A 204 -5.59 -12.98 6.02
CA SER A 204 -6.77 -12.13 6.21
C SER A 204 -7.84 -12.47 5.19
N SER A 205 -9.11 -12.34 5.60
CA SER A 205 -10.21 -12.25 4.64
C SER A 205 -10.08 -10.95 3.84
N ILE A 206 -10.49 -11.00 2.57
CA ILE A 206 -10.58 -9.85 1.67
C ILE A 206 -12.02 -9.36 1.70
N THR A 207 -12.19 -8.10 2.08
CA THR A 207 -13.49 -7.42 2.04
C THR A 207 -13.88 -7.14 0.57
N PRO A 208 -15.09 -7.50 0.13
CA PRO A 208 -15.55 -7.27 -1.24
C PRO A 208 -15.63 -5.79 -1.64
N ALA A 209 -15.51 -5.50 -2.95
CA ALA A 209 -15.42 -4.13 -3.49
C ALA A 209 -16.71 -3.32 -3.47
N ASP A 210 -17.85 -3.96 -3.23
CA ASP A 210 -19.14 -3.30 -3.00
C ASP A 210 -19.34 -2.90 -1.54
N GLN A 211 -18.48 -3.41 -0.65
CA GLN A 211 -18.50 -2.98 0.74
C GLN A 211 -17.97 -1.55 0.87
N PRO A 212 -18.53 -0.78 1.81
CA PRO A 212 -18.08 0.57 2.03
C PRO A 212 -16.64 0.67 2.54
N VAL A 213 -16.02 1.83 2.34
CA VAL A 213 -14.67 2.05 2.87
C VAL A 213 -14.71 2.10 4.39
N GLY A 214 -13.78 1.38 5.01
CA GLY A 214 -13.60 1.32 6.44
C GLY A 214 -12.31 2.01 6.87
N LEU A 215 -12.30 2.53 8.10
CA LEU A 215 -11.08 2.95 8.78
C LEU A 215 -10.36 1.70 9.32
N ALA A 216 -9.24 1.34 8.73
CA ALA A 216 -8.45 0.16 9.09
C ALA A 216 -7.54 0.41 10.30
N ALA A 217 -6.93 1.59 10.38
CA ALA A 217 -6.11 1.99 11.52
C ALA A 217 -6.06 3.51 11.69
N ALA A 218 -5.73 3.92 12.91
CA ALA A 218 -5.30 5.28 13.19
C ALA A 218 -4.12 5.25 14.16
N VAL A 219 -3.08 6.02 13.84
CA VAL A 219 -1.82 6.08 14.59
C VAL A 219 -1.54 7.53 14.95
N GLN A 220 -1.21 7.75 16.22
CA GLN A 220 -0.81 9.06 16.71
C GLN A 220 0.68 9.25 16.47
N LEU A 221 1.03 10.24 15.65
CA LEU A 221 2.38 10.55 15.25
C LEU A 221 2.86 11.86 15.89
N PRO A 222 4.17 12.02 16.12
CA PRO A 222 4.74 13.31 16.51
C PRO A 222 4.47 14.36 15.41
N ALA A 223 4.53 15.64 15.80
CA ALA A 223 4.53 16.71 14.81
C ALA A 223 5.67 16.52 13.81
N ASP A 224 5.33 16.50 12.53
CA ASP A 224 6.29 16.52 11.44
C ASP A 224 5.97 17.70 10.52
N ALA A 225 6.97 18.57 10.34
CA ALA A 225 6.84 19.77 9.55
C ALA A 225 6.70 19.47 8.05
N THR A 226 7.10 18.28 7.58
CA THR A 226 6.94 17.90 6.17
C THR A 226 5.52 17.48 5.83
N ARG A 227 4.75 17.01 6.82
CA ARG A 227 3.37 16.53 6.65
C ARG A 227 2.37 17.62 7.03
N CYS A 228 2.28 17.94 8.32
CA CYS A 228 1.34 18.90 8.86
C CYS A 228 2.07 20.16 9.37
N GLN A 229 2.43 21.06 8.45
CA GLN A 229 3.12 22.31 8.84
C GLN A 229 2.32 23.09 9.90
N GLY A 230 2.95 23.34 11.05
CA GLY A 230 2.36 24.09 12.16
C GLY A 230 1.45 23.28 13.09
N ALA A 231 1.24 21.99 12.84
CA ALA A 231 0.52 21.13 13.75
C ALA A 231 1.39 20.74 14.95
N ALA A 232 0.77 20.62 16.13
CA ALA A 232 1.41 20.10 17.32
C ALA A 232 1.39 18.55 17.35
N GLN A 233 0.50 17.94 16.57
CA GLN A 233 0.35 16.49 16.47
C GLN A 233 -0.34 16.10 15.17
N VAL A 234 -0.03 14.90 14.68
CA VAL A 234 -0.67 14.30 13.51
C VAL A 234 -1.32 12.98 13.90
N ILE A 235 -2.57 12.76 13.48
CA ILE A 235 -3.17 11.43 13.52
C ILE A 235 -3.24 10.91 12.09
N ARG A 236 -2.42 9.91 11.78
CA ARG A 236 -2.45 9.25 10.48
C ARG A 236 -3.52 8.18 10.47
N THR A 237 -4.43 8.25 9.51
CA THR A 237 -5.49 7.26 9.32
C THR A 237 -5.22 6.43 8.08
N TYR A 238 -5.51 5.13 8.18
CA TYR A 238 -5.38 4.17 7.08
C TYR A 238 -6.76 3.64 6.76
N TRP A 239 -7.12 3.69 5.49
CA TRP A 239 -8.41 3.29 4.96
C TRP A 239 -8.28 1.99 4.17
N THR A 240 -9.37 1.23 4.08
CA THR A 240 -9.35 -0.07 3.40
C THR A 240 -9.07 0.05 1.89
N THR A 241 -9.39 1.18 1.27
CA THR A 241 -9.11 1.50 -0.14
C THR A 241 -8.78 2.99 -0.26
N PRO A 242 -8.19 3.45 -1.38
CA PRO A 242 -8.09 4.87 -1.66
C PRO A 242 -9.41 5.62 -1.48
N VAL A 243 -9.35 6.79 -0.86
CA VAL A 243 -10.51 7.60 -0.50
C VAL A 243 -10.49 8.95 -1.20
N THR A 244 -11.69 9.38 -1.59
CA THR A 244 -11.97 10.73 -2.08
C THR A 244 -13.04 11.36 -1.21
N THR A 245 -13.08 12.69 -1.15
CA THR A 245 -14.14 13.37 -0.39
C THR A 245 -15.37 13.58 -1.25
N THR A 246 -16.53 13.31 -0.67
CA THR A 246 -17.83 13.64 -1.29
C THR A 246 -18.24 15.08 -1.01
N ARG A 247 -17.57 15.74 -0.05
CA ARG A 247 -17.88 17.09 0.41
C ARG A 247 -17.04 18.11 -0.35
N PRO A 248 -17.66 19.09 -1.03
CA PRO A 248 -16.90 20.12 -1.74
C PRO A 248 -16.30 21.17 -0.80
N GLN A 249 -16.78 21.27 0.45
CA GLN A 249 -16.32 22.28 1.40
C GLN A 249 -15.41 21.67 2.47
N ARG A 250 -14.17 22.18 2.53
CA ARG A 250 -13.16 21.77 3.51
C ARG A 250 -13.62 21.88 4.96
N ALA A 251 -14.41 22.91 5.30
CA ALA A 251 -14.91 23.10 6.67
C ALA A 251 -15.87 21.97 7.11
N GLU A 252 -16.77 21.54 6.22
CA GLU A 252 -17.68 20.42 6.50
C GLU A 252 -16.92 19.12 6.65
N LEU A 253 -15.88 18.93 5.83
CA LEU A 253 -15.00 17.79 5.89
C LEU A 253 -14.23 17.75 7.22
N LEU A 254 -13.66 18.85 7.70
CA LEU A 254 -12.98 18.90 9.00
C LEU A 254 -13.93 18.57 10.15
N ALA A 255 -15.16 19.11 10.11
CA ALA A 255 -16.18 18.85 11.12
C ALA A 255 -16.63 17.38 11.15
N ALA A 256 -16.41 16.62 10.08
CA ALA A 256 -16.72 15.20 10.01
C ALA A 256 -15.80 14.33 10.88
N PHE A 257 -14.60 14.80 11.20
CA PHE A 257 -13.65 14.06 12.04
C PHE A 257 -13.72 14.61 13.46
N SER A 258 -13.94 13.75 14.44
CA SER A 258 -13.91 14.12 15.86
C SER A 258 -13.01 13.17 16.63
N LEU A 259 -12.13 13.72 17.46
CA LEU A 259 -11.23 12.95 18.31
C LEU A 259 -11.63 13.13 19.76
N THR A 260 -11.79 12.04 20.51
CA THR A 260 -11.95 12.09 21.96
C THR A 260 -10.62 11.84 22.63
N THR A 261 -10.23 12.75 23.51
CA THR A 261 -8.97 12.72 24.27
C THR A 261 -9.07 11.87 25.54
N GLN A 262 -7.92 11.57 26.16
CA GLN A 262 -7.88 10.89 27.47
C GLN A 262 -8.65 11.66 28.56
N THR A 263 -8.80 12.98 28.44
CA THR A 263 -9.57 13.82 29.37
C THR A 263 -11.06 13.90 29.02
N GLY A 264 -11.50 13.24 27.96
CA GLY A 264 -12.88 13.28 27.46
C GLY A 264 -13.21 14.51 26.59
N GLN A 265 -12.26 15.42 26.39
CA GLN A 265 -12.44 16.55 25.48
C GLN A 265 -12.53 16.06 24.03
N ARG A 266 -13.47 16.63 23.27
CA ARG A 266 -13.58 16.44 21.82
C ARG A 266 -12.77 17.49 21.08
N LEU A 267 -11.95 17.05 20.13
CA LEU A 267 -11.14 17.87 19.25
C LEU A 267 -11.54 17.62 17.79
N HIS A 268 -11.30 18.62 16.94
CA HIS A 268 -11.41 18.50 15.50
C HIS A 268 -10.05 18.80 14.87
N PRO A 269 -9.71 18.17 13.73
CA PRO A 269 -8.52 18.56 12.99
C PRO A 269 -8.61 20.02 12.54
N ALA A 270 -7.48 20.72 12.63
CA ALA A 270 -7.35 22.06 12.05
C ALA A 270 -7.16 21.99 10.53
N ARG A 271 -6.59 20.88 10.05
CA ARG A 271 -6.31 20.62 8.65
C ARG A 271 -6.33 19.11 8.38
N LEU A 272 -6.70 18.74 7.16
CA LEU A 272 -6.42 17.43 6.58
C LEU A 272 -5.35 17.58 5.50
N ASP A 273 -4.48 16.58 5.40
CA ASP A 273 -3.55 16.37 4.30
C ASP A 273 -3.83 15.06 3.56
N ASP A 274 -3.32 14.93 2.34
CA ASP A 274 -3.49 13.78 1.44
C ASP A 274 -4.93 13.48 1.04
N VAL A 275 -5.78 14.48 1.18
CA VAL A 275 -7.17 14.39 0.74
C VAL A 275 -7.30 14.99 -0.66
N VAL A 276 -7.67 14.15 -1.62
CA VAL A 276 -8.02 14.61 -2.96
C VAL A 276 -9.38 15.31 -2.92
N GLU A 277 -9.35 16.63 -3.05
CA GLU A 277 -10.57 17.43 -3.26
C GLU A 277 -11.17 17.07 -4.63
N PRO A 278 -12.49 16.81 -4.73
CA PRO A 278 -13.13 16.55 -6.01
C PRO A 278 -12.91 17.75 -6.92
N ALA A 279 -12.46 17.49 -8.14
CA ALA A 279 -12.35 18.54 -9.14
C ALA A 279 -13.73 19.22 -9.27
N PRO A 280 -13.79 20.57 -9.28
CA PRO A 280 -15.06 21.25 -9.52
C PRO A 280 -15.62 20.74 -10.86
N PRO A 281 -16.94 20.49 -10.94
CA PRO A 281 -17.57 19.97 -12.15
C PRO A 281 -17.16 20.88 -13.31
N GLN A 282 -16.34 20.34 -14.22
CA GLN A 282 -15.96 21.09 -15.40
C GLN A 282 -17.20 21.19 -16.28
N PRO A 283 -17.49 22.38 -16.87
CA PRO A 283 -18.53 22.46 -17.88
C PRO A 283 -18.23 21.41 -18.95
N GLU A 284 -19.20 20.55 -19.24
CA GLU A 284 -19.16 19.51 -20.26
C GLU A 284 -18.66 20.14 -21.56
N THR A 285 -17.37 20.03 -21.80
CA THR A 285 -16.72 20.49 -23.02
C THR A 285 -16.20 19.22 -23.68
N ASP A 286 -16.59 19.02 -24.94
CA ASP A 286 -16.48 17.78 -25.73
C ASP A 286 -15.05 17.27 -26.01
N ALA A 287 -14.10 17.42 -25.08
CA ALA A 287 -12.70 17.04 -25.29
C ALA A 287 -12.27 15.86 -24.40
N PRO A 288 -12.19 14.63 -24.94
CA PRO A 288 -11.46 13.53 -24.29
C PRO A 288 -9.99 13.86 -24.01
N GLU A 289 -9.40 14.84 -24.72
CA GLU A 289 -8.06 15.35 -24.42
C GLU A 289 -7.96 16.06 -23.07
N SER A 290 -9.03 16.69 -22.57
CA SER A 290 -8.97 17.46 -21.31
C SER A 290 -8.86 16.56 -20.08
N LEU A 291 -9.51 15.38 -20.11
CA LEU A 291 -9.40 14.35 -19.07
C LEU A 291 -8.02 13.69 -19.09
N VAL A 292 -7.51 13.34 -20.28
CA VAL A 292 -6.15 12.80 -20.43
C VAL A 292 -5.11 13.83 -20.01
N ARG A 293 -5.31 15.11 -20.32
CA ARG A 293 -4.41 16.20 -19.92
C ARG A 293 -4.52 16.50 -18.42
N ALA A 294 -5.68 16.46 -17.79
CA ALA A 294 -5.82 16.61 -16.34
C ALA A 294 -5.12 15.46 -15.59
N TYR A 295 -5.25 14.24 -16.10
CA TYR A 295 -4.61 13.04 -15.57
C TYR A 295 -3.08 13.04 -15.78
N LEU A 296 -2.61 13.44 -16.98
CA LEU A 296 -1.17 13.47 -17.31
C LEU A 296 -0.44 14.70 -16.74
N HIS A 297 -1.13 15.83 -16.49
CA HIS A 297 -0.52 17.05 -15.96
C HIS A 297 -0.65 17.22 -14.44
N GLY A 298 -0.95 16.13 -13.70
CA GLY A 298 -0.79 16.09 -12.25
C GLY A 298 -1.70 17.07 -11.49
N ARG A 299 -2.87 17.43 -12.03
CA ARG A 299 -3.86 18.19 -11.25
C ARG A 299 -4.66 17.22 -10.40
N GLY A 300 -4.08 16.90 -9.25
CA GLY A 300 -4.59 15.97 -8.25
C GLY A 300 -3.63 14.81 -8.11
N ALA A 301 -3.00 14.68 -6.94
CA ALA A 301 -2.38 13.42 -6.58
C ALA A 301 -3.43 12.30 -6.72
N PRO A 302 -3.05 11.08 -7.12
CA PRO A 302 -4.00 9.96 -7.12
C PRO A 302 -4.61 9.83 -5.72
N PRO A 303 -5.88 9.42 -5.61
CA PRO A 303 -6.49 9.10 -4.31
C PRO A 303 -5.57 8.18 -3.53
N ASP A 304 -5.31 8.52 -2.28
CA ASP A 304 -4.54 7.71 -1.35
C ASP A 304 -5.49 7.04 -0.35
N ASN A 305 -5.05 5.94 0.25
CA ASN A 305 -5.73 5.30 1.36
C ASN A 305 -5.23 5.81 2.72
N VAL A 306 -4.42 6.86 2.73
CA VAL A 306 -3.93 7.55 3.93
C VAL A 306 -4.53 8.95 4.02
N ILE A 307 -4.94 9.36 5.22
CA ILE A 307 -5.30 10.75 5.51
C ILE A 307 -4.62 11.17 6.82
N ASP A 308 -3.91 12.28 6.78
CA ASP A 308 -3.31 12.89 7.97
C ASP A 308 -4.23 13.97 8.57
N LEU A 309 -4.62 13.75 9.83
CA LEU A 309 -5.39 14.71 10.64
C LEU A 309 -4.42 15.59 11.42
N CYS A 310 -4.28 16.85 11.01
CA CYS A 310 -3.38 17.82 11.63
C CYS A 310 -4.07 18.49 12.83
N LEU A 311 -3.54 18.28 14.05
CA LEU A 311 -4.07 18.83 15.29
C LEU A 311 -3.25 20.05 15.75
N ALA A 312 -3.95 21.11 16.17
CA ALA A 312 -3.33 22.32 16.70
C ALA A 312 -2.68 22.11 18.09
N GLU A 313 -3.11 21.07 18.81
CA GLU A 313 -2.66 20.76 20.17
C GLU A 313 -2.19 19.30 20.26
N ALA A 314 -1.11 19.07 21.02
CA ALA A 314 -0.56 17.74 21.25
C ALA A 314 -1.26 17.08 22.45
N THR A 315 -2.42 16.48 22.21
CA THR A 315 -3.22 15.86 23.27
C THR A 315 -3.41 14.37 23.00
N PRO A 316 -3.09 13.47 23.95
CA PRO A 316 -3.36 12.03 23.80
C PRO A 316 -4.83 11.77 23.44
N ALA A 317 -5.08 11.41 22.20
CA ALA A 317 -6.39 11.02 21.72
C ALA A 317 -6.54 9.50 21.92
N ILE A 318 -7.73 9.06 22.35
CA ILE A 318 -8.05 7.64 22.59
C ILE A 318 -9.03 7.10 21.57
N GLN A 319 -9.82 7.96 20.93
CA GLN A 319 -10.85 7.56 19.99
C GLN A 319 -10.90 8.56 18.85
N LEU A 320 -11.05 8.05 17.63
CA LEU A 320 -11.42 8.82 16.45
C LEU A 320 -12.84 8.42 16.04
N GLU A 321 -13.68 9.39 15.68
CA GLU A 321 -15.01 9.23 15.08
C GLU A 321 -15.01 9.94 13.73
N VAL A 322 -15.61 9.33 12.70
CA VAL A 322 -15.74 9.92 11.37
C VAL A 322 -17.21 9.88 10.95
N ALA A 323 -17.73 11.01 10.50
CA ALA A 323 -19.13 11.12 10.09
C ALA A 323 -19.41 10.32 8.81
N ALA A 324 -20.64 9.81 8.75
CA ALA A 324 -21.19 9.09 7.61
C ALA A 324 -21.10 9.87 6.30
N GLY A 325 -20.80 9.17 5.22
CA GLY A 325 -20.99 9.65 3.86
C GLY A 325 -20.00 10.73 3.43
N VAL A 326 -18.94 10.98 4.19
CA VAL A 326 -17.96 12.04 3.93
C VAL A 326 -16.82 11.59 3.03
N LEU A 327 -16.46 10.32 3.12
CA LEU A 327 -15.46 9.69 2.26
C LEU A 327 -16.14 8.65 1.37
N ALA A 328 -15.66 8.53 0.14
CA ALA A 328 -16.06 7.51 -0.81
C ALA A 328 -14.81 6.84 -1.37
N GLY A 329 -14.89 5.52 -1.58
CA GLY A 329 -13.86 4.77 -2.30
C GLY A 329 -14.04 4.91 -3.80
N ASP A 330 -13.03 4.52 -4.58
CA ASP A 330 -13.09 4.49 -6.03
C ASP A 330 -14.33 3.73 -6.55
N GLY A 331 -15.31 4.49 -7.03
CA GLY A 331 -16.58 3.99 -7.56
C GLY A 331 -17.58 3.47 -6.52
N VAL A 332 -17.26 3.47 -5.22
CA VAL A 332 -18.16 2.98 -4.16
C VAL A 332 -19.03 4.13 -3.64
N ALA A 333 -20.27 3.83 -3.26
CA ALA A 333 -21.09 4.79 -2.52
C ALA A 333 -20.36 5.25 -1.25
N ALA A 334 -20.64 6.48 -0.83
CA ALA A 334 -20.01 7.06 0.35
C ALA A 334 -20.16 6.14 1.58
N ASN A 335 -19.15 6.13 2.46
CA ASN A 335 -19.12 5.27 3.64
C ASN A 335 -20.44 5.38 4.42
N PRO A 336 -21.06 4.28 4.87
CA PRO A 336 -22.24 4.36 5.72
C PRO A 336 -21.87 5.09 7.01
N PRO A 337 -22.87 5.42 7.85
CA PRO A 337 -22.63 5.89 9.20
C PRO A 337 -21.87 4.84 10.01
N ILE A 338 -20.56 4.81 9.86
CA ILE A 338 -19.67 4.06 10.73
C ILE A 338 -19.09 5.09 11.68
N SER A 339 -19.68 5.19 12.88
CA SER A 339 -18.94 5.68 14.03
C SER A 339 -17.82 4.67 14.29
N SER A 340 -16.72 4.82 13.56
CA SER A 340 -15.56 3.94 13.63
C SER A 340 -14.74 4.36 14.82
N ALA A 341 -15.19 4.04 16.03
CA ALA A 341 -14.43 4.26 17.25
C ALA A 341 -13.18 3.36 17.25
N ILE A 342 -12.07 3.87 16.73
CA ILE A 342 -10.79 3.15 16.79
C ILE A 342 -9.94 3.67 17.94
N LEU A 343 -9.40 2.74 18.73
CA LEU A 343 -8.42 3.06 19.74
C LEU A 343 -7.12 3.50 19.07
N LEU A 344 -6.73 4.74 19.32
CA LEU A 344 -5.51 5.30 18.79
C LEU A 344 -4.30 4.64 19.46
N ARG A 345 -3.36 4.23 18.62
CA ARG A 345 -2.09 3.68 19.09
C ARG A 345 -1.07 4.80 19.19
N PRO A 346 -0.32 4.90 20.31
CA PRO A 346 0.84 5.78 20.34
C PRO A 346 1.83 5.35 19.26
N ALA A 347 2.49 6.32 18.62
CA ALA A 347 3.61 6.02 17.73
C ALA A 347 4.63 5.11 18.43
N PRO A 348 5.27 4.20 17.69
CA PRO A 348 6.49 3.59 18.19
C PRO A 348 7.46 4.71 18.58
N ALA A 349 8.13 4.56 19.72
CA ALA A 349 9.19 5.48 20.09
C ALA A 349 10.21 5.53 18.94
N PRO A 350 10.70 6.72 18.54
CA PRO A 350 11.66 6.82 17.46
C PRO A 350 12.83 5.89 17.76
N ALA A 351 13.24 5.10 16.76
CA ALA A 351 14.40 4.24 16.89
C ALA A 351 15.57 5.10 17.37
N ARG A 352 16.17 4.73 18.50
CA ARG A 352 17.37 5.45 18.96
C ARG A 352 18.38 5.41 17.82
N PRO A 353 18.96 6.55 17.41
CA PRO A 353 19.97 6.53 16.38
C PRO A 353 21.05 5.54 16.82
N VAL A 354 21.24 4.49 16.02
CA VAL A 354 22.34 3.55 16.23
C VAL A 354 23.57 4.42 16.17
N ALA A 355 24.26 4.60 17.31
CA ALA A 355 25.47 5.38 17.37
C ALA A 355 26.35 4.84 16.25
N ALA A 356 26.63 5.68 15.25
CA ALA A 356 27.55 5.32 14.20
C ALA A 356 28.84 4.94 14.91
N ASN A 357 29.22 3.68 14.86
CA ASN A 357 30.51 3.24 15.37
C ASN A 357 31.54 3.98 14.53
N SER A 358 32.01 5.12 15.02
CA SER A 358 33.15 5.82 14.44
C SER A 358 34.33 4.86 14.52
N PRO A 359 34.95 4.51 13.38
CA PRO A 359 36.10 3.61 13.35
C PRO A 359 37.30 4.16 14.10
#